data_AF-A0A7J3TY20-F1
#
_entry.id   AF-A0A7J3TY20-F1
#
_cell.length_a   1.000
_cell.length_b   1.000
_cell.length_c   1.000
_cell.angle_alpha   90.00
_cell.angle_beta   90.00
_cell.angle_gamma   90.00
#
_symmetry.space_group_name_H-M   'P 1'
#
loop_
_entity.id
_entity.type
_entity.pdbx_description
1 polymer ?
#
loop_
_entity_poly.entity_id
_entity_poly.type
_entity_poly.pdbx_seq_one_letter_code
_entity_poly.pdbx_strand_id
1 'polypeptide(L)'
;MTHGRVLNIDLSRKRSWVEDRSELFNSRIGGVGVGIKLLEEELPKSADPLGPENVIVFAVGPLTGVYPMASKTIALFKSPLTGNLGESHAGGRSAVAIRSAGY
;
A
#
# COMPACT_ATOMS: atom_id res chain seq x y z
N MET A 1 5.85 -13.46 -12.20
CA MET A 1 5.01 -13.43 -10.97
C MET A 1 4.93 -11.98 -10.56
N THR A 2 3.73 -11.41 -10.51
CA THR A 2 3.48 -9.94 -10.49
C THR A 2 4.50 -9.21 -9.62
N HIS A 3 5.33 -8.49 -10.36
CA HIS A 3 6.61 -7.90 -10.00
C HIS A 3 6.37 -6.60 -9.26
N GLY A 4 7.33 -6.18 -8.43
CA GLY A 4 7.20 -5.12 -7.42
C GLY A 4 6.94 -3.72 -7.96
N ARG A 5 5.91 -3.56 -8.79
CA ARG A 5 5.49 -2.32 -9.40
C ARG A 5 4.53 -1.61 -8.45
N VAL A 6 4.84 -0.37 -8.11
CA VAL A 6 4.00 0.46 -7.25
C VAL A 6 3.37 1.54 -8.10
N LEU A 7 2.04 1.64 -8.07
CA LEU A 7 1.29 2.73 -8.69
C LEU A 7 1.19 3.90 -7.70
N ASN A 8 1.87 5.00 -8.01
CA ASN A 8 1.79 6.24 -7.27
C ASN A 8 0.69 7.13 -7.85
N ILE A 9 -0.08 7.78 -6.98
CA ILE A 9 -1.20 8.66 -7.36
C ILE A 9 -1.12 9.94 -6.52
N ASP A 10 -0.86 11.06 -7.19
CA ASP A 10 -0.93 12.40 -6.60
C ASP A 10 -2.30 13.01 -6.94
N LEU A 11 -3.17 13.08 -5.93
CA LEU A 11 -4.52 13.62 -6.06
C LEU A 11 -4.53 15.15 -6.22
N SER A 12 -3.56 15.84 -5.63
CA SER A 12 -3.42 17.30 -5.69
C SER A 12 -3.04 17.75 -7.10
N ARG A 13 -2.10 17.04 -7.74
CA ARG A 13 -1.62 17.32 -9.10
C ARG A 13 -2.33 16.53 -10.19
N LYS A 14 -3.24 15.63 -9.82
CA LYS A 14 -4.00 14.76 -10.74
C LYS A 14 -3.10 13.95 -11.67
N ARG A 15 -2.03 13.38 -11.12
CA ARG A 15 -1.06 12.57 -11.88
C ARG A 15 -0.89 11.20 -11.25
N SER A 16 -0.65 10.20 -12.09
CA SER A 16 -0.17 8.88 -11.65
C SER A 16 1.07 8.46 -12.43
N TRP A 17 1.87 7.60 -11.82
CA TRP A 17 3.03 6.96 -12.46
C TRP A 17 3.32 5.62 -11.77
N VAL A 18 4.04 4.75 -12.47
CA VAL A 18 4.42 3.43 -11.96
C VAL A 18 5.92 3.41 -11.74
N GLU A 19 6.33 2.90 -10.59
CA GLU A 19 7.74 2.69 -10.24
C GLU A 19 8.03 1.21 -10.09
N ASP A 20 9.21 0.78 -10.53
CA ASP A 20 9.74 -0.53 -10.15
C ASP A 20 10.36 -0.42 -8.76
N ARG A 21 9.78 -1.16 -7.82
CA ARG A 21 10.19 -1.31 -6.42
C ARG A 21 10.51 -2.77 -6.11
N SER A 22 11.02 -3.53 -7.07
CA SER A 22 11.31 -4.96 -6.92
C SER A 22 12.26 -5.24 -5.74
N GLU A 23 13.12 -4.30 -5.37
CA GLU A 23 14.00 -4.38 -4.21
C GLU A 23 13.25 -4.50 -2.87
N LEU A 24 12.06 -3.88 -2.74
CA LEU A 24 11.24 -4.02 -1.53
C LEU A 24 10.71 -5.44 -1.38
N PHE A 25 10.36 -6.08 -2.48
CA PHE A 25 9.80 -7.43 -2.51
C PHE A 25 10.88 -8.52 -2.41
N ASN A 26 12.16 -8.18 -2.66
CA ASN A 26 13.28 -9.07 -2.40
C ASN A 26 13.65 -9.15 -0.92
N SER A 27 13.40 -8.08 -0.16
CA SER A 27 13.74 -7.98 1.26
C SER A 27 12.55 -8.22 2.19
N ARG A 28 11.31 -8.29 1.66
CA ARG A 28 10.07 -8.36 2.42
C ARG A 28 9.04 -9.24 1.72
N ILE A 29 8.17 -9.87 2.49
CA ILE A 29 7.18 -10.84 1.98
C ILE A 29 6.11 -10.18 1.08
N GLY A 30 5.82 -8.89 1.26
CA GLY A 30 4.68 -8.19 0.65
C GLY A 30 3.70 -7.69 1.72
N GLY A 31 2.47 -7.32 1.32
CA GLY A 31 1.43 -6.85 2.25
C GLY A 31 1.92 -5.74 3.19
N VAL A 32 1.71 -5.94 4.50
CA VAL A 32 2.11 -4.97 5.54
C VAL A 32 3.60 -4.67 5.50
N GLY A 33 4.44 -5.68 5.23
CA GLY A 33 5.89 -5.52 5.25
C GLY A 33 6.38 -4.49 4.24
N VAL A 34 5.93 -4.61 2.98
CA VAL A 34 6.22 -3.64 1.91
C VAL A 34 5.50 -2.33 2.18
N GLY A 35 4.23 -2.39 2.58
CA GLY A 35 3.41 -1.20 2.81
C GLY A 35 3.98 -0.27 3.90
N ILE A 36 4.53 -0.81 4.98
CA ILE A 36 5.19 -0.02 6.04
C ILE A 36 6.42 0.69 5.49
N LYS A 37 7.19 0.04 4.61
CA LYS A 37 8.40 0.65 4.07
C LYS A 37 8.06 1.81 3.13
N LEU A 38 7.05 1.63 2.28
CA LEU A 38 6.51 2.70 1.45
C LEU A 38 5.97 3.85 2.31
N LEU A 39 5.23 3.54 3.37
CA LEU A 39 4.71 4.58 4.27
C LEU A 39 5.85 5.34 4.96
N GLU A 40 6.91 4.67 5.40
CA GLU A 40 8.08 5.31 6.01
C GLU A 40 8.80 6.26 5.04
N GLU A 41 8.86 5.90 3.75
CA GLU A 41 9.50 6.71 2.70
C GLU A 41 8.64 7.93 2.32
N GLU A 42 7.32 7.76 2.25
CA GLU A 42 6.42 8.75 1.67
C GLU A 42 5.70 9.64 2.70
N LEU A 43 5.59 9.23 3.98
CA LEU A 43 4.87 9.97 5.01
C LEU A 43 5.81 10.90 5.80
N PRO A 44 5.68 12.24 5.69
CA PRO A 44 6.41 13.15 6.56
C PRO A 44 6.00 12.93 8.03
N LYS A 45 6.98 12.86 8.94
CA LYS A 45 6.71 12.69 10.39
C LYS A 45 5.77 13.78 10.94
N SER A 46 5.92 14.99 10.43
CA SER A 46 5.13 16.17 10.80
C SER A 46 3.78 16.29 10.05
N ALA A 47 3.42 15.34 9.18
CA ALA A 47 2.17 15.41 8.43
C ALA A 47 0.96 15.48 9.38
N ASP A 48 0.03 16.39 9.07
CA ASP A 48 -1.31 16.37 9.63
C ASP A 48 -2.05 15.12 9.09
N PRO A 49 -2.59 14.23 9.94
CA PRO A 49 -3.36 13.06 9.49
C PRO A 49 -4.53 13.37 8.55
N LEU A 50 -5.09 14.59 8.58
CA LEU A 50 -6.16 15.02 7.68
C LEU A 50 -5.67 16.00 6.59
N GLY A 51 -4.36 16.29 6.57
CA GLY A 51 -3.74 17.18 5.60
C GLY A 51 -3.32 16.47 4.30
N PRO A 52 -2.99 17.24 3.25
CA PRO A 52 -2.62 16.72 1.94
C PRO A 52 -1.28 15.98 1.91
N GLU A 53 -0.46 16.11 2.96
CA GLU A 53 0.83 15.43 3.12
C GLU A 53 0.67 14.01 3.70
N ASN A 54 -0.52 13.62 4.21
CA ASN A 54 -0.74 12.26 4.66
C ASN A 54 -0.91 11.34 3.45
N VAL A 55 -0.24 10.20 3.49
CA VAL A 55 -0.26 9.19 2.41
C VAL A 55 -1.02 7.97 2.90
N ILE A 56 -1.81 7.37 2.00
CA ILE A 56 -2.45 6.08 2.21
C ILE A 56 -1.78 5.07 1.29
N VAL A 57 -1.15 4.06 1.89
CA VAL A 57 -0.56 2.95 1.15
C VAL A 57 -1.55 1.79 1.12
N PHE A 58 -1.96 1.40 -0.09
CA PHE A 58 -2.68 0.15 -0.32
C PHE A 58 -1.72 -0.95 -0.73
N ALA A 59 -1.74 -2.08 -0.03
CA ALA A 59 -0.88 -3.22 -0.32
C ALA A 59 -1.63 -4.55 -0.24
N VAL A 60 -1.16 -5.53 -1.02
CA VAL A 60 -1.70 -6.89 -1.04
C VAL A 60 -0.61 -7.92 -0.75
N GLY A 61 -0.99 -9.07 -0.20
CA GLY A 61 -0.06 -10.16 0.09
C GLY A 61 0.26 -11.01 -1.16
N PRO A 62 1.39 -11.73 -1.17
CA PRO A 62 1.83 -12.54 -2.32
C PRO A 62 0.90 -13.72 -2.63
N LEU A 63 0.15 -14.20 -1.63
CA LEU A 63 -0.81 -15.30 -1.78
C LEU A 63 -2.16 -14.86 -2.34
N THR A 64 -2.38 -13.54 -2.50
CA THR A 64 -3.65 -12.97 -2.96
C THR A 64 -4.07 -13.58 -4.28
N GLY A 65 -5.22 -14.23 -4.37
CA GLY A 65 -5.70 -14.86 -5.62
C GLY A 65 -4.91 -16.10 -6.08
N VAL A 66 -4.04 -16.66 -5.22
CA VAL A 66 -3.43 -18.00 -5.41
C VAL A 66 -3.96 -18.98 -4.37
N TYR A 67 -4.09 -18.51 -3.12
CA TYR A 67 -4.54 -19.34 -2.00
C TYR A 67 -5.98 -18.99 -1.60
N PRO A 68 -6.85 -19.98 -1.27
CA PRO A 68 -8.19 -19.71 -0.79
C PRO A 68 -8.19 -18.74 0.40
N MET A 69 -9.14 -17.80 0.41
CA MET A 69 -9.31 -16.77 1.45
C MET A 69 -8.16 -15.75 1.59
N ALA A 70 -7.01 -15.91 0.92
CA ALA A 70 -5.99 -14.88 0.82
C ALA A 70 -6.51 -13.73 -0.05
N SER A 71 -7.20 -12.79 0.59
CA SER A 71 -8.04 -11.78 -0.06
C SER A 71 -7.97 -10.42 0.63
N LYS A 72 -6.88 -10.17 1.38
CA LYS A 72 -6.73 -8.96 2.18
C LYS A 72 -6.04 -7.85 1.39
N THR A 73 -6.73 -6.72 1.30
CA THR A 73 -6.13 -5.43 1.01
C THR A 73 -5.87 -4.73 2.33
N ILE A 74 -4.67 -4.20 2.49
CA ILE A 74 -4.28 -3.43 3.66
C ILE A 74 -4.25 -1.96 3.29
N ALA A 75 -4.71 -1.10 4.19
CA ALA A 75 -4.51 0.34 4.14
C ALA A 75 -3.63 0.77 5.32
N LEU A 76 -2.49 1.42 5.03
CA LEU A 76 -1.58 2.00 6.02
C LEU A 76 -1.51 3.51 5.85
N PHE A 77 -1.57 4.25 6.96
CA PHE A 77 -1.64 5.72 6.96
C PHE A 77 -1.32 6.28 8.36
N LYS A 78 -1.18 7.61 8.50
CA LYS A 78 -1.20 8.25 9.83
C LYS A 78 -2.64 8.39 10.32
N SER A 79 -2.98 7.79 11.45
CA SER A 79 -4.34 7.78 11.98
C SER A 79 -4.75 9.16 12.53
N PRO A 80 -5.90 9.73 12.13
CA PRO A 80 -6.41 10.97 12.72
C PRO A 80 -6.94 10.77 14.14
N LEU A 81 -7.31 9.54 14.52
CA LEU A 81 -7.80 9.24 15.86
C LEU A 81 -6.66 9.16 16.89
N THR A 82 -5.52 8.57 16.51
CA THR A 82 -4.44 8.25 17.45
C THR A 82 -3.15 9.03 17.20
N GLY A 83 -3.00 9.67 16.04
CA GLY A 83 -1.76 10.33 15.61
C GLY A 83 -0.61 9.36 15.25
N ASN A 84 -0.82 8.05 15.38
CA ASN A 84 0.16 6.99 15.17
C ASN A 84 -0.09 6.22 13.86
N LEU A 85 0.63 5.11 13.65
CA LEU A 85 0.37 4.18 12.54
C LEU A 85 -1.08 3.69 12.59
N GLY A 86 -1.82 3.98 11.53
CA GLY A 86 -3.09 3.38 11.20
C GLY A 86 -2.89 2.19 10.28
N GLU A 87 -3.49 1.06 10.64
CA GLU A 87 -3.49 -0.16 9.83
C GLU A 87 -4.91 -0.72 9.79
N SER A 88 -5.42 -0.97 8.59
CA SER A 88 -6.76 -1.54 8.38
C SER A 88 -6.72 -2.63 7.32
N HIS A 89 -7.53 -3.67 7.52
CA HIS A 89 -7.58 -4.85 6.66
C HIS A 89 -8.99 -5.05 6.11
N ALA A 90 -9.12 -5.04 4.78
CA ALA A 90 -10.37 -5.33 4.10
C ALA A 90 -10.24 -6.62 3.30
N GLY A 91 -11.20 -7.54 3.46
CA GLY A 91 -11.33 -8.71 2.60
C GLY A 91 -12.03 -8.40 1.28
N GLY A 92 -12.09 -9.39 0.39
CA GLY A 92 -12.94 -9.37 -0.79
C GLY A 92 -12.20 -9.09 -2.10
N ARG A 93 -12.89 -8.43 -3.04
CA ARG A 93 -12.44 -8.35 -4.43
C ARG A 93 -11.32 -7.35 -4.68
N SER A 94 -11.14 -6.35 -3.81
CA SER A 94 -10.13 -5.31 -4.01
C SER A 94 -8.71 -5.88 -4.10
N ALA A 95 -8.38 -6.86 -3.26
CA ALA A 95 -7.05 -7.44 -3.23
C ALA A 95 -6.71 -8.13 -4.56
N VAL A 96 -7.67 -8.92 -5.07
CA VAL A 96 -7.53 -9.62 -6.34
C VAL A 96 -7.51 -8.63 -7.51
N ALA A 97 -8.31 -7.56 -7.45
CA ALA A 97 -8.32 -6.52 -8.48
C ALA A 97 -6.98 -5.79 -8.59
N ILE A 98 -6.38 -5.40 -7.46
CA ILE A 98 -5.05 -4.76 -7.43
C ILE A 98 -4.01 -5.70 -8.05
N ARG A 99 -3.93 -6.94 -7.57
CA ARG A 99 -2.97 -7.93 -8.09
C ARG A 99 -3.18 -8.19 -9.58
N SER A 100 -4.43 -8.34 -10.03
CA SER A 100 -4.75 -8.63 -11.42
C SER A 100 -4.49 -7.45 -12.36
N ALA A 101 -4.52 -6.21 -11.84
CA ALA A 101 -4.07 -5.03 -12.55
C ALA A 101 -2.52 -4.96 -12.68
N GLY A 102 -1.80 -5.83 -11.96
CA GLY A 102 -0.36 -6.01 -12.06
C GLY A 102 0.45 -5.15 -11.09
N TYR A 103 -0.10 -4.88 -9.91
CA TYR A 103 0.52 -4.16 -8.79
C TYR A 103 0.46 -5.00 -7.50
#